data_AF-A0A0S8GUK0-F1
#
_entry.id   AF-A0A0S8GUK0-F1
#
_cell.length_a   1.000
_cell.length_b   1.000
_cell.length_c   1.000
_cell.angle_alpha   90.00
_cell.angle_beta   90.00
_cell.angle_gamma   90.00
#
_symmetry.space_group_name_H-M   'P 1'
#
loop_
_entity.id
_entity.type
_entity.pdbx_description
1 polymer ?
#
loop_
_entity_poly.entity_id
_entity_poly.type
_entity_poly.pdbx_seq_one_letter_code
_entity_poly.pdbx_strand_id
1 'polypeptide(L)'
;MIWQSINGRKDMISAGLLFFAVIMTGLTVAQVVQITNADNHGVGEGLGKNREILDQLTPDKEPAERSLAQYRQAADKLSRQNKFVPPPSGPEPPGDCSAIFGDEARFGDRWIKVNDTIGEARVLEIGPTAVTLLFDGKKITRRPSLVAENSDRNSSRGRGGGRGNVEKQAEGDVKQVRGYFEDIGESIGKYMRMSPEERRRYGEDMRAKFEQQGEALRQEITSNYMSMSPDQRRQYEQQMRGQLEQWGREVQQQFRSGGFNFSQFRTGRDGRN
;
A
#
# COMPACT_ATOMS: atom_id res chain seq x y z
N MET A 1 -39.79 -6.16 -47.39
CA MET A 1 -38.52 -5.62 -47.90
C MET A 1 -37.59 -5.44 -46.72
N ILE A 2 -36.62 -6.34 -46.60
CA ILE A 2 -35.56 -6.34 -45.60
C ILE A 2 -34.32 -5.80 -46.34
N TRP A 3 -33.47 -5.06 -45.62
CA TRP A 3 -32.08 -4.66 -45.89
C TRP A 3 -31.76 -3.18 -46.22
N GLN A 4 -30.81 -2.67 -45.40
CA GLN A 4 -29.84 -1.57 -45.54
C GLN A 4 -30.17 -0.14 -45.08
N SER A 5 -29.57 0.25 -43.95
CA SER A 5 -28.32 1.03 -44.00
C SER A 5 -27.56 0.94 -42.67
N ILE A 6 -26.47 0.17 -42.67
CA ILE A 6 -25.51 0.07 -41.58
C ILE A 6 -24.44 1.14 -41.83
N ASN A 7 -24.58 2.31 -41.19
CA ASN A 7 -23.48 3.27 -41.02
C ASN A 7 -22.55 2.87 -39.85
N GLY A 8 -22.23 1.57 -39.78
CA GLY A 8 -21.71 0.87 -38.60
C GLY A 8 -20.20 0.73 -38.50
N ARG A 9 -19.39 1.62 -39.09
CA ARG A 9 -17.92 1.50 -38.99
C ARG A 9 -17.30 2.31 -37.86
N LYS A 10 -17.73 3.55 -37.64
CA LYS A 10 -17.09 4.43 -36.63
C LYS A 10 -17.45 4.03 -35.19
N ASP A 11 -18.68 3.58 -34.98
CA ASP A 11 -19.15 3.21 -33.64
C ASP A 11 -18.62 1.84 -33.19
N MET A 12 -18.45 0.87 -34.10
CA MET A 12 -17.75 -0.38 -33.81
C MET A 12 -16.27 -0.17 -33.50
N ILE A 13 -15.61 0.76 -34.19
CA ILE A 13 -14.20 1.08 -33.92
C ILE A 13 -14.04 1.70 -32.53
N SER A 14 -14.96 2.58 -32.10
CA SER A 14 -14.87 3.20 -30.77
C SER A 14 -15.14 2.21 -29.62
N ALA A 15 -16.15 1.34 -29.77
CA ALA A 15 -16.45 0.31 -28.77
C ALA A 15 -15.35 -0.76 -28.71
N GLY A 16 -14.77 -1.10 -29.87
CA GLY A 16 -13.61 -1.99 -29.97
C GLY A 16 -12.38 -1.39 -29.28
N LEU A 17 -12.10 -0.10 -29.48
CA LEU A 17 -10.96 0.58 -28.85
C LEU A 17 -11.09 0.65 -27.32
N LEU A 18 -12.30 0.89 -26.80
CA LEU A 18 -12.54 0.96 -25.35
C LEU A 18 -12.36 -0.41 -24.70
N PHE A 19 -12.87 -1.47 -25.35
CA PHE A 19 -12.64 -2.85 -24.91
C PHE A 19 -11.16 -3.25 -24.98
N PHE A 20 -10.46 -2.82 -26.04
CA PHE A 20 -9.03 -3.05 -26.20
C PHE A 20 -8.20 -2.30 -25.14
N ALA A 21 -8.58 -1.08 -24.76
CA ALA A 21 -7.91 -0.31 -23.70
C ALA A 21 -8.04 -0.98 -22.33
N VAL A 22 -9.22 -1.53 -22.00
CA VAL A 22 -9.43 -2.30 -20.76
C VAL A 22 -8.60 -3.58 -20.76
N ILE A 23 -8.55 -4.30 -21.90
CA ILE A 23 -7.71 -5.49 -22.05
C ILE A 23 -6.22 -5.14 -21.92
N MET A 24 -5.76 -4.06 -22.55
CA MET A 24 -4.35 -3.65 -22.50
C MET A 24 -3.93 -3.23 -21.10
N THR A 25 -4.83 -2.58 -20.34
CA THR A 25 -4.56 -2.22 -18.94
C THR A 25 -4.56 -3.46 -18.04
N GLY A 26 -5.41 -4.46 -18.32
CA GLY A 26 -5.35 -5.76 -17.65
C GLY A 26 -4.06 -6.54 -17.96
N LEU A 27 -3.61 -6.52 -19.22
CA LEU A 27 -2.39 -7.19 -19.68
C LEU A 27 -1.12 -6.57 -19.11
N THR A 28 -1.04 -5.24 -18.99
CA THR A 28 0.13 -4.58 -18.40
C THR A 28 0.24 -4.89 -16.91
N VAL A 29 -0.88 -4.95 -16.18
CA VAL A 29 -0.90 -5.40 -14.78
C VAL A 29 -0.47 -6.86 -14.67
N ALA A 30 -0.93 -7.74 -15.56
CA ALA A 30 -0.54 -9.15 -15.56
C ALA A 30 0.95 -9.38 -15.89
N GLN A 31 1.53 -8.62 -16.82
CA GLN A 31 2.95 -8.72 -17.15
C GLN A 31 3.85 -8.23 -16.01
N VAL A 32 3.46 -7.16 -15.30
CA VAL A 32 4.20 -6.70 -14.11
C VAL A 32 4.16 -7.78 -13.01
N VAL A 33 3.03 -8.45 -12.82
CA VAL A 33 2.91 -9.57 -11.87
C VAL A 33 3.76 -10.78 -12.29
N GLN A 34 3.81 -11.10 -13.59
CA GLN A 34 4.66 -12.18 -14.12
C GLN A 34 6.15 -11.89 -13.95
N ILE A 35 6.61 -10.66 -14.19
CA ILE A 35 8.01 -10.28 -13.99
C ILE A 35 8.38 -10.37 -12.49
N THR A 36 7.47 -10.04 -11.58
CA THR A 36 7.72 -10.19 -10.14
C THR A 36 7.60 -11.62 -9.61
N ASN A 37 6.89 -12.51 -10.32
CA ASN A 37 6.75 -13.92 -9.92
C ASN A 37 7.74 -14.86 -10.65
N ALA A 38 8.35 -14.42 -11.75
CA ALA A 38 9.36 -15.16 -12.50
C ALA A 38 10.70 -15.30 -11.74
N ASP A 39 10.91 -14.53 -10.67
CA ASP A 39 12.07 -14.71 -9.79
C ASP A 39 11.98 -15.95 -8.89
N ASN A 40 10.83 -16.65 -8.83
CA ASN A 40 10.63 -17.77 -7.90
C ASN A 40 10.30 -19.14 -8.53
N HIS A 41 10.13 -19.27 -9.85
CA HIS A 41 9.88 -20.59 -10.45
C HIS A 41 10.63 -20.84 -11.77
N GLY A 42 11.63 -21.71 -11.68
CA GLY A 42 11.81 -22.79 -12.67
C GLY A 42 12.55 -22.42 -13.95
N VAL A 43 13.85 -22.19 -13.83
CA VAL A 43 14.81 -22.32 -14.93
C VAL A 43 14.88 -23.79 -15.36
N GLY A 44 14.19 -24.15 -16.43
CA GLY A 44 14.27 -25.48 -17.02
C GLY A 44 13.85 -25.47 -18.48
N GLU A 45 14.77 -25.86 -19.36
CA GLU A 45 14.54 -26.32 -20.75
C GLU A 45 14.49 -25.31 -21.91
N GLY A 46 14.71 -24.00 -21.70
CA GLY A 46 14.86 -23.03 -22.80
C GLY A 46 16.29 -22.64 -23.20
N LEU A 47 17.31 -23.03 -22.42
CA LEU A 47 18.65 -22.40 -22.41
C LEU A 47 19.69 -23.00 -23.38
N GLY A 48 19.31 -23.89 -24.29
CA GLY A 48 20.27 -24.52 -25.20
C GLY A 48 20.84 -23.60 -26.28
N LYS A 49 20.06 -22.60 -26.73
CA LYS A 49 20.43 -21.76 -27.90
C LYS A 49 20.91 -20.35 -27.55
N ASN A 50 20.77 -19.92 -26.29
CA ASN A 50 21.20 -18.58 -25.85
C ASN A 50 22.61 -18.56 -25.23
N ARG A 51 23.22 -19.73 -24.98
CA ARG A 51 24.58 -19.82 -24.40
C ARG A 51 25.67 -19.32 -25.34
N GLU A 52 25.54 -19.59 -26.64
CA GLU A 52 26.51 -19.18 -27.66
C GLU A 52 26.49 -17.66 -27.91
N ILE A 53 25.33 -17.01 -27.70
CA ILE A 53 25.18 -15.54 -27.74
C ILE A 53 25.72 -14.91 -26.45
N LEU A 54 25.57 -15.58 -25.29
CA LEU A 54 26.13 -15.11 -24.02
C LEU A 54 27.66 -15.18 -23.97
N ASP A 55 28.27 -16.21 -24.56
CA ASP A 55 29.74 -16.33 -24.61
C ASP A 55 30.38 -15.28 -25.56
N GLN A 56 29.67 -14.85 -26.61
CA GLN A 56 30.11 -13.73 -27.46
C GLN A 56 29.87 -12.34 -26.84
N LEU A 57 28.99 -12.26 -25.84
CA LEU A 57 28.75 -11.03 -25.08
C LEU A 57 29.65 -10.90 -23.85
N THR A 58 30.55 -11.87 -23.60
CA THR A 58 31.54 -11.75 -22.52
C THR A 58 32.41 -10.52 -22.83
N PRO A 59 32.21 -9.39 -22.13
CA PRO A 59 33.01 -8.21 -22.36
C PRO A 59 34.46 -8.55 -22.00
N ASP A 60 35.42 -7.99 -22.72
CA ASP A 60 36.83 -8.06 -22.32
C ASP A 60 36.92 -7.79 -20.81
N LYS A 61 37.48 -8.75 -20.06
CA LYS A 61 37.44 -8.73 -18.59
C LYS A 61 38.20 -7.53 -18.02
N GLU A 62 39.24 -7.10 -18.71
CA GLU A 62 40.08 -5.97 -18.27
C GLU A 62 39.34 -4.61 -18.15
N PRO A 63 38.63 -4.09 -19.19
CA PRO A 63 37.91 -2.83 -19.08
C PRO A 63 36.75 -2.90 -18.08
N ALA A 64 36.12 -4.06 -17.92
CA ALA A 64 35.06 -4.26 -16.93
C ALA A 64 35.61 -4.17 -15.50
N GLU A 65 36.76 -4.78 -15.22
CA GLU A 65 37.41 -4.73 -13.90
C GLU A 65 37.87 -3.31 -13.54
N ARG A 66 38.41 -2.55 -14.50
CA ARG A 66 38.78 -1.13 -14.27
C ARG A 66 37.57 -0.27 -13.91
N SER A 67 36.44 -0.48 -14.60
CA SER A 67 35.20 0.24 -14.33
C SER A 67 34.65 -0.11 -12.94
N LEU A 68 34.63 -1.40 -12.59
CA LEU A 68 34.20 -1.86 -11.27
C LEU A 68 35.07 -1.30 -10.13
N ALA A 69 36.39 -1.22 -10.33
CA ALA A 69 37.30 -0.63 -9.36
C ALA A 69 36.98 0.87 -9.11
N GLN A 70 36.70 1.64 -10.17
CA GLN A 70 36.29 3.04 -10.06
C GLN A 70 34.96 3.20 -9.32
N TYR A 71 33.96 2.37 -9.64
CA TYR A 71 32.67 2.40 -8.95
C TYR A 71 32.79 2.03 -7.46
N ARG A 72 33.63 1.06 -7.11
CA ARG A 72 33.89 0.71 -5.70
C ARG A 72 34.53 1.87 -4.95
N GLN A 73 35.54 2.51 -5.53
CA GLN A 73 36.18 3.67 -4.92
C GLN A 73 35.21 4.85 -4.74
N ALA A 74 34.32 5.09 -5.72
CA ALA A 74 33.27 6.10 -5.63
C ALA A 74 32.23 5.76 -4.56
N ALA A 75 31.80 4.50 -4.47
CA ALA A 75 30.87 4.01 -3.46
C ALA A 75 31.45 4.14 -2.04
N ASP A 76 32.73 3.83 -1.85
CA ASP A 76 33.41 3.99 -0.56
C ASP A 76 33.56 5.45 -0.15
N LYS A 77 33.78 6.35 -1.12
CA LYS A 77 33.81 7.79 -0.84
C LYS A 77 32.43 8.32 -0.45
N LEU A 78 31.39 7.85 -1.13
CA LEU A 78 30.00 8.20 -0.82
C LEU A 78 29.54 7.60 0.51
N SER A 79 29.94 6.37 0.85
CA SER A 79 29.56 5.72 2.12
C SER A 79 30.14 6.46 3.32
N ARG A 80 31.38 6.96 3.23
CA ARG A 80 32.02 7.78 4.27
C ARG A 80 31.39 9.16 4.43
N GLN A 81 30.76 9.68 3.37
CA GLN A 81 30.07 10.98 3.37
C GLN A 81 28.56 10.85 3.46
N ASN A 82 28.05 9.65 3.77
CA ASN A 82 26.64 9.37 3.65
C ASN A 82 25.83 10.06 4.76
N LYS A 83 25.28 11.23 4.44
CA LYS A 83 24.33 11.96 5.30
C LYS A 83 22.98 11.25 5.44
N PHE A 84 22.73 10.19 4.67
CA PHE A 84 21.49 9.41 4.69
C PHE A 84 21.58 8.17 5.59
N VAL A 85 22.78 7.79 6.05
CA VAL A 85 22.88 6.85 7.16
C VAL A 85 22.64 7.68 8.42
N PRO A 86 21.52 7.49 9.15
CA PRO A 86 21.33 8.18 10.40
C PRO A 86 22.55 7.88 11.28
N PRO A 87 23.08 8.89 12.00
CA PRO A 87 24.21 8.67 12.89
C PRO A 87 23.90 7.45 13.78
N PRO A 88 24.91 6.62 14.09
CA PRO A 88 24.72 5.45 14.94
C PRO A 88 23.91 5.90 16.16
N SER A 89 22.80 5.21 16.42
CA SER A 89 21.89 5.56 17.49
C SER A 89 22.73 5.77 18.75
N GLY A 90 22.76 7.00 19.24
CA GLY A 90 23.42 7.30 20.50
C GLY A 90 22.87 6.41 21.62
N PRO A 91 23.52 6.38 22.78
CA PRO A 91 23.00 5.68 23.95
C PRO A 91 21.52 6.05 24.12
N GLU A 92 20.68 5.04 24.31
CA GLU A 92 19.25 5.26 24.46
C GLU A 92 19.02 5.94 25.83
N PRO A 93 18.16 6.96 25.92
CA PRO A 93 17.85 7.57 27.20
C PRO A 93 17.30 6.49 28.17
N PRO A 94 17.52 6.65 29.48
CA PRO A 94 16.92 5.74 30.46
C PRO A 94 15.42 5.64 30.25
N GLY A 95 14.88 4.43 30.47
CA GLY A 95 13.48 4.10 30.22
C GLY A 95 12.47 5.00 30.95
N ASP A 96 11.18 4.76 30.73
CA ASP A 96 10.15 5.59 31.33
C ASP A 96 10.06 5.41 32.86
N CYS A 97 9.74 6.52 33.55
CA CYS A 97 9.45 6.51 34.97
C CYS A 97 8.07 5.89 35.18
N SER A 98 7.99 4.81 35.98
CA SER A 98 6.73 4.10 36.25
C SER A 98 5.99 4.66 37.45
N ALA A 99 6.71 5.13 38.48
CA ALA A 99 6.12 5.66 39.70
C ALA A 99 7.09 6.63 40.41
N ILE A 100 6.54 7.53 41.22
CA ILE A 100 7.29 8.39 42.14
C ILE A 100 6.66 8.22 43.52
N PHE A 101 7.49 8.01 44.54
CA PHE A 101 7.06 7.84 45.91
C PHE A 101 7.98 8.61 46.86
N GLY A 102 7.53 9.80 47.27
CA GLY A 102 8.35 10.72 48.07
C GLY A 102 9.61 11.12 47.31
N ASP A 103 10.78 10.83 47.90
CA ASP A 103 12.10 11.16 47.35
C ASP A 103 12.70 10.02 46.49
N GLU A 104 11.91 9.00 46.18
CA GLU A 104 12.32 7.85 45.36
C GLU A 104 11.48 7.78 44.08
N ALA A 105 12.10 7.37 42.97
CA ALA A 105 11.42 7.13 41.70
C ALA A 105 11.66 5.70 41.22
N ARG A 106 10.70 5.13 40.48
CA ARG A 106 10.81 3.77 39.92
C ARG A 106 11.08 3.85 38.41
N PHE A 107 12.18 3.26 37.98
CA PHE A 107 12.55 3.08 36.57
C PHE A 107 12.74 1.59 36.31
N GLY A 108 11.84 0.99 35.51
CA GLY A 108 11.75 -0.47 35.39
C GLY A 108 11.43 -1.12 36.73
N ASP A 109 12.29 -2.03 37.19
CA ASP A 109 12.12 -2.76 38.44
C ASP A 109 12.93 -2.22 39.63
N ARG A 110 13.57 -1.06 39.46
CA ARG A 110 14.41 -0.46 40.50
C ARG A 110 13.87 0.88 40.97
N TRP A 111 13.88 1.05 42.30
CA TRP A 111 13.74 2.35 42.96
C TRP A 111 15.11 3.05 43.00
N ILE A 112 15.11 4.35 42.74
CA ILE A 112 16.31 5.19 42.66
C ILE A 112 16.10 6.49 43.42
N LYS A 113 17.20 7.06 43.93
CA LYS A 113 17.25 8.32 44.69
C LYS A 113 17.95 9.43 43.91
N VAL A 114 17.86 10.65 44.45
CA VAL A 114 18.65 11.78 43.97
C VAL A 114 20.14 11.43 44.06
N ASN A 115 20.90 11.72 42.99
CA ASN A 115 22.29 11.34 42.75
C ASN A 115 22.58 9.89 42.32
N ASP A 116 21.58 9.01 42.22
CA ASP A 116 21.79 7.69 41.63
C ASP A 116 22.02 7.78 40.11
N THR A 117 22.65 6.75 39.56
CA THR A 117 22.94 6.63 38.12
C THR A 117 22.14 5.47 37.51
N ILE A 118 21.46 5.74 36.39
CA ILE A 118 20.73 4.75 35.58
C ILE A 118 21.37 4.70 34.19
N GLY A 119 22.12 3.64 33.89
CA GLY A 119 22.92 3.60 32.66
C GLY A 119 23.92 4.77 32.66
N GLU A 120 23.78 5.69 31.71
CA GLU A 120 24.60 6.90 31.59
C GLU A 120 23.92 8.18 32.12
N ALA A 121 22.69 8.07 32.65
CA ALA A 121 21.96 9.20 33.19
C ALA A 121 22.13 9.34 34.71
N ARG A 122 22.32 10.57 35.20
CA ARG A 122 22.34 10.88 36.63
C ARG A 122 21.05 11.56 37.07
N VAL A 123 20.47 11.13 38.19
CA VAL A 123 19.29 11.75 38.77
C VAL A 123 19.67 13.07 39.45
N LEU A 124 19.13 14.19 38.97
CA LEU A 124 19.38 15.52 39.55
C LEU A 124 18.34 15.87 40.61
N GLU A 125 17.06 15.61 40.34
CA GLU A 125 15.95 16.01 41.20
C GLU A 125 14.77 15.05 41.02
N ILE A 126 14.14 14.65 42.12
CA ILE A 126 12.90 13.89 42.13
C ILE A 126 11.84 14.82 42.72
N GLY A 127 10.93 15.29 41.88
CA GLY A 127 9.76 16.07 42.29
C GLY A 127 8.51 15.19 42.37
N PRO A 128 7.40 15.67 42.96
CA PRO A 128 6.20 14.87 43.19
C PRO A 128 5.51 14.37 41.91
N THR A 129 5.73 15.05 40.78
CA THR A 129 5.09 14.73 39.49
C THR A 129 6.07 14.44 38.37
N ALA A 130 7.37 14.66 38.59
CA ALA A 130 8.38 14.53 37.55
C ALA A 130 9.78 14.30 38.14
N VAL A 131 10.63 13.60 37.39
CA VAL A 131 12.04 13.36 37.69
C VAL A 131 12.89 14.06 36.64
N THR A 132 13.87 14.84 37.09
CA THR A 132 14.85 15.49 36.21
C THR A 132 16.16 14.71 36.23
N LEU A 133 16.60 14.27 35.05
CA LEU A 133 17.81 13.49 34.83
C LEU A 133 18.79 14.30 33.98
N LEU A 134 20.09 14.09 34.18
CA LEU A 134 21.15 14.58 33.31
C LEU A 134 21.63 13.40 32.45
N PHE A 135 21.39 13.47 31.14
CA PHE A 135 21.77 12.45 30.17
C PHE A 135 22.53 13.10 29.01
N ASP A 136 23.76 12.64 28.75
CA ASP A 136 24.63 13.21 27.71
C ASP A 136 24.76 14.75 27.79
N GLY A 137 24.98 15.25 29.02
CA GLY A 137 25.07 16.69 29.29
C GLY A 137 23.76 17.48 29.15
N LYS A 138 22.65 16.84 28.76
CA LYS A 138 21.33 17.46 28.60
C LYS A 138 20.42 17.10 29.76
N LYS A 139 19.66 18.10 30.24
CA LYS A 139 18.61 17.87 31.24
C LYS A 139 17.36 17.33 30.55
N ILE A 140 16.88 16.17 30.99
CA ILE A 140 15.63 15.55 30.52
C ILE A 140 14.67 15.40 31.70
N THR A 141 13.40 15.73 31.49
CA THR A 141 12.35 15.60 32.51
C THR A 141 11.40 14.48 32.12
N ARG A 142 11.20 13.52 33.02
CA ARG A 142 10.28 12.38 32.84
C ARG A 142 9.15 12.48 33.85
N ARG A 143 7.94 12.12 33.43
CA ARG A 143 6.75 12.02 34.30
C ARG A 143 6.35 10.55 34.41
N PRO A 144 5.73 10.13 35.51
CA PRO A 144 5.17 8.80 35.62
C PRO A 144 4.22 8.55 34.44
N SER A 145 4.49 7.52 33.65
CA SER A 145 3.47 7.03 32.74
C SER A 145 2.39 6.42 33.62
N LEU A 146 1.19 7.02 33.62
CA LEU A 146 0.02 6.40 34.24
C LEU A 146 -0.27 5.15 33.43
N VAL A 147 0.39 4.05 33.79
CA VAL A 147 0.05 2.72 33.34
C VAL A 147 -1.31 2.46 33.94
N ALA A 148 -2.36 2.71 33.16
CA ALA A 148 -3.70 2.24 33.50
C ALA A 148 -3.58 0.72 33.67
N GLU A 149 -3.60 0.24 34.91
CA GLU A 149 -3.69 -1.18 35.21
C GLU A 149 -4.88 -1.75 34.43
N ASN A 150 -4.62 -2.84 33.72
CA ASN A 150 -5.62 -3.59 32.99
C ASN A 150 -6.76 -3.98 33.93
N SER A 151 -7.89 -3.31 33.81
CA SER A 151 -9.18 -3.90 34.13
C SER A 151 -9.58 -4.80 32.97
N ASP A 152 -9.10 -6.05 33.05
CA ASP A 152 -9.71 -7.18 32.36
C ASP A 152 -11.14 -7.36 32.91
N ARG A 153 -12.10 -6.62 32.34
CA ARG A 153 -13.53 -6.93 32.36
C ARG A 153 -14.26 -6.03 31.36
N ASN A 154 -14.63 -6.67 30.24
CA ASN A 154 -15.72 -6.32 29.34
C ASN A 154 -15.42 -5.41 28.12
N SER A 155 -15.28 -6.10 26.98
CA SER A 155 -15.72 -5.73 25.64
C SER A 155 -15.04 -4.57 24.89
N SER A 156 -14.05 -4.96 24.07
CA SER A 156 -14.01 -4.61 22.64
C SER A 156 -13.76 -3.16 22.23
N ARG A 157 -12.69 -2.51 22.72
CA ARG A 157 -12.02 -1.43 21.96
C ARG A 157 -10.50 -1.61 22.04
N GLY A 158 -10.02 -2.55 21.22
CA GLY A 158 -8.64 -3.03 21.19
C GLY A 158 -7.63 -1.93 20.89
N ARG A 159 -6.77 -1.68 21.87
CA ARG A 159 -5.52 -0.93 21.77
C ARG A 159 -4.43 -1.85 21.18
N GLY A 160 -4.71 -2.35 19.97
CA GLY A 160 -3.75 -2.96 19.02
C GLY A 160 -3.85 -2.27 17.65
N GLY A 161 -4.33 -1.03 17.66
CA GLY A 161 -5.08 -0.37 16.57
C GLY A 161 -4.26 0.26 15.45
N GLY A 162 -3.17 -0.37 15.03
CA GLY A 162 -2.45 0.03 13.82
C GLY A 162 -2.91 -0.74 12.58
N ARG A 163 -2.86 -2.08 12.66
CA ARG A 163 -3.11 -2.97 11.52
C ARG A 163 -4.58 -3.11 11.15
N GLY A 164 -5.46 -3.32 12.13
CA GLY A 164 -6.87 -3.58 11.85
C GLY A 164 -7.64 -2.38 11.28
N ASN A 165 -7.13 -1.15 11.44
CA ASN A 165 -7.79 0.04 10.89
C ASN A 165 -7.39 0.27 9.42
N VAL A 166 -6.12 0.06 9.09
CA VAL A 166 -5.63 0.06 7.71
C VAL A 166 -6.34 -1.04 6.91
N GLU A 167 -6.55 -2.20 7.55
CA GLU A 167 -7.22 -3.34 6.92
C GLU A 167 -8.64 -3.03 6.48
N LYS A 168 -9.43 -2.47 7.40
CA LYS A 168 -10.81 -2.08 7.14
C LYS A 168 -10.91 -0.92 6.15
N GLN A 169 -9.94 -0.01 6.16
CA GLN A 169 -9.93 1.14 5.26
C GLN A 169 -9.63 0.71 3.83
N ALA A 170 -8.61 -0.13 3.61
CA ALA A 170 -8.35 -0.72 2.30
C ALA A 170 -9.53 -1.55 1.79
N GLU A 171 -10.18 -2.34 2.65
CA GLU A 171 -11.40 -3.08 2.28
C GLU A 171 -12.55 -2.14 1.87
N GLY A 172 -12.70 -1.02 2.58
CA GLY A 172 -13.68 0.03 2.24
C GLY A 172 -13.41 0.65 0.86
N ASP A 173 -12.16 1.03 0.61
CA ASP A 173 -11.74 1.67 -0.65
C ASP A 173 -11.90 0.70 -1.83
N VAL A 174 -11.53 -0.59 -1.68
CA VAL A 174 -11.78 -1.61 -2.72
C VAL A 174 -13.27 -1.83 -2.97
N LYS A 175 -14.11 -1.86 -1.92
CA LYS A 175 -15.57 -1.96 -2.09
C LYS A 175 -16.14 -0.78 -2.87
N GLN A 176 -15.61 0.43 -2.65
CA GLN A 176 -16.02 1.62 -3.36
C GLN A 176 -15.60 1.57 -4.84
N VAL A 177 -14.35 1.15 -5.11
CA VAL A 177 -13.86 0.90 -6.48
C VAL A 177 -14.70 -0.15 -7.19
N ARG A 178 -14.99 -1.28 -6.52
CA ARG A 178 -15.83 -2.35 -7.06
C ARG A 178 -17.23 -1.84 -7.41
N GLY A 179 -17.88 -1.13 -6.50
CA GLY A 179 -19.21 -0.55 -6.74
C GLY A 179 -19.24 0.42 -7.92
N TYR A 180 -18.18 1.23 -8.09
CA TYR A 180 -18.03 2.10 -9.26
C TYR A 180 -17.98 1.30 -10.58
N PHE A 181 -17.25 0.18 -10.63
CA PHE A 181 -17.20 -0.68 -11.82
C PHE A 181 -18.50 -1.47 -12.06
N GLU A 182 -19.23 -1.81 -11.01
CA GLU A 182 -20.56 -2.43 -11.14
C GLU A 182 -21.58 -1.47 -11.75
N ASP A 183 -21.58 -0.18 -11.35
CA ASP A 183 -22.44 0.86 -11.96
C ASP A 183 -22.09 1.07 -13.45
N ILE A 184 -20.80 1.00 -13.81
CA ILE A 184 -20.34 0.99 -15.21
C ILE A 184 -20.96 -0.19 -15.98
N GLY A 185 -20.90 -1.39 -15.40
CA GLY A 185 -21.41 -2.61 -16.00
C GLY A 185 -22.89 -2.57 -16.33
N GLU A 186 -23.72 -2.19 -15.36
CA GLU A 186 -25.17 -2.03 -15.56
C GLU A 186 -25.46 -0.97 -16.64
N SER A 187 -24.71 0.12 -16.62
CA SER A 187 -24.88 1.21 -17.56
C SER A 187 -24.49 0.85 -19.00
N ILE A 188 -23.46 0.01 -19.20
CA ILE A 188 -23.11 -0.55 -20.52
C ILE A 188 -24.25 -1.44 -21.03
N GLY A 189 -24.85 -2.26 -20.16
CA GLY A 189 -26.00 -3.10 -20.53
C GLY A 189 -27.19 -2.28 -21.02
N LYS A 190 -27.49 -1.15 -20.36
CA LYS A 190 -28.53 -0.21 -20.79
C LYS A 190 -28.16 0.49 -22.10
N TYR A 191 -26.91 0.95 -22.22
CA TYR A 191 -26.38 1.60 -23.43
C TYR A 191 -26.54 0.72 -24.68
N MET A 192 -26.25 -0.57 -24.58
CA MET A 192 -26.37 -1.51 -25.70
C MET A 192 -27.81 -1.73 -26.18
N ARG A 193 -28.83 -1.40 -25.37
CA ARG A 193 -30.25 -1.55 -25.75
C ARG A 193 -30.86 -0.29 -26.37
N MET A 194 -30.17 0.85 -26.27
CA MET A 194 -30.64 2.13 -26.82
C MET A 194 -30.42 2.23 -28.34
N SER A 195 -31.16 3.13 -28.99
CA SER A 195 -30.93 3.48 -30.40
C SER A 195 -29.59 4.24 -30.59
N PRO A 196 -29.01 4.30 -31.80
CA PRO A 196 -27.72 4.96 -32.02
C PRO A 196 -27.68 6.45 -31.62
N GLU A 197 -28.78 7.18 -31.82
CA GLU A 197 -28.85 8.61 -31.45
C GLU A 197 -28.94 8.80 -29.92
N GLU A 198 -29.75 7.98 -29.25
CA GLU A 198 -29.84 7.96 -27.79
C GLU A 198 -28.51 7.54 -27.15
N ARG A 199 -27.80 6.58 -27.77
CA ARG A 199 -26.46 6.18 -27.33
C ARG A 199 -25.47 7.34 -27.34
N ARG A 200 -25.48 8.21 -28.35
CA ARG A 200 -24.57 9.36 -28.37
C ARG A 200 -24.80 10.28 -27.17
N ARG A 201 -26.05 10.67 -26.93
CA ARG A 201 -26.41 11.53 -25.80
C ARG A 201 -26.12 10.85 -24.46
N TYR A 202 -26.48 9.58 -24.33
CA TYR A 202 -26.21 8.79 -23.14
C TYR A 202 -24.71 8.56 -22.91
N GLY A 203 -23.92 8.42 -23.98
CA GLY A 203 -22.48 8.24 -23.92
C GLY A 203 -21.75 9.50 -23.44
N GLU A 204 -22.19 10.68 -23.88
CA GLU A 204 -21.69 11.97 -23.39
C GLU A 204 -22.02 12.16 -21.91
N ASP A 205 -23.27 11.89 -21.51
CA ASP A 205 -23.72 11.95 -20.12
C ASP A 205 -22.95 10.97 -19.21
N MET A 206 -22.82 9.72 -19.66
CA MET A 206 -22.03 8.69 -18.98
C MET A 206 -20.57 9.10 -18.82
N ARG A 207 -19.96 9.64 -19.87
CA ARG A 207 -18.57 10.09 -19.81
C ARG A 207 -18.39 11.16 -18.76
N ALA A 208 -19.25 12.18 -18.74
CA ALA A 208 -19.22 13.24 -17.75
C ALA A 208 -19.45 12.70 -16.33
N LYS A 209 -20.42 11.80 -16.16
CA LYS A 209 -20.71 11.17 -14.86
C LYS A 209 -19.53 10.34 -14.36
N PHE A 210 -18.90 9.53 -15.21
CA PHE A 210 -17.75 8.71 -14.82
C PHE A 210 -16.50 9.54 -14.56
N GLU A 211 -16.29 10.62 -15.31
CA GLU A 211 -15.20 11.55 -15.04
C GLU A 211 -15.40 12.19 -13.66
N GLN A 212 -16.60 12.72 -13.39
CA GLN A 212 -16.92 13.33 -12.09
C GLN A 212 -16.83 12.34 -10.92
N GLN A 213 -17.45 11.15 -11.04
CA GLN A 213 -17.41 10.14 -9.98
C GLN A 213 -16.02 9.54 -9.80
N GLY A 214 -15.30 9.33 -10.91
CA GLY A 214 -13.94 8.82 -10.89
C GLY A 214 -12.96 9.81 -10.26
N GLU A 215 -13.11 11.11 -10.51
CA GLU A 215 -12.33 12.15 -9.83
C GLU A 215 -12.61 12.19 -8.33
N ALA A 216 -13.89 12.17 -7.93
CA ALA A 216 -14.27 12.17 -6.52
C ALA A 216 -13.68 10.95 -5.79
N LEU A 217 -13.79 9.76 -6.39
CA LEU A 217 -13.21 8.53 -5.85
C LEU A 217 -11.69 8.61 -5.73
N ARG A 218 -11.00 9.12 -6.76
CA ARG A 218 -9.54 9.31 -6.73
C ARG A 218 -9.14 10.28 -5.62
N GLN A 219 -9.87 11.37 -5.44
CA GLN A 219 -9.60 12.35 -4.38
C GLN A 219 -9.79 11.74 -2.99
N GLU A 220 -10.85 10.97 -2.78
CA GLU A 220 -11.13 10.27 -1.52
C GLU A 220 -10.03 9.27 -1.18
N ILE A 221 -9.69 8.37 -2.11
CA ILE A 221 -8.62 7.38 -1.92
C ILE A 221 -7.27 8.09 -1.69
N THR A 222 -6.98 9.16 -2.43
CA THR A 222 -5.74 9.93 -2.26
C THR A 222 -5.69 10.61 -0.90
N SER A 223 -6.80 11.19 -0.45
CA SER A 223 -6.90 11.84 0.87
C SER A 223 -6.68 10.82 1.99
N ASN A 224 -7.36 9.66 1.93
CA ASN A 224 -7.18 8.55 2.84
C ASN A 224 -5.72 8.11 2.89
N TYR A 225 -5.12 7.85 1.73
CA TYR A 225 -3.72 7.44 1.61
C TYR A 225 -2.73 8.47 2.18
N MET A 226 -2.95 9.76 1.89
CA MET A 226 -2.07 10.82 2.39
C MET A 226 -2.16 11.02 3.90
N SER A 227 -3.30 10.70 4.51
CA SER A 227 -3.47 10.74 5.98
C SER A 227 -2.73 9.61 6.73
N MET A 228 -2.29 8.57 6.03
CA MET A 228 -1.59 7.41 6.62
C MET A 228 -0.09 7.68 6.80
N SER A 229 0.51 7.04 7.82
CA SER A 229 1.97 7.03 8.00
C SER A 229 2.68 6.23 6.88
N PRO A 230 3.99 6.42 6.65
CA PRO A 230 4.72 5.67 5.62
C PRO A 230 4.62 4.14 5.76
N ASP A 231 4.65 3.62 6.99
CA ASP A 231 4.47 2.19 7.26
C ASP A 231 3.05 1.70 6.96
N GLN A 232 2.05 2.52 7.31
CA GLN A 232 0.65 2.22 7.01
C GLN A 232 0.37 2.25 5.52
N ARG A 233 0.96 3.19 4.77
CA ARG A 233 0.84 3.25 3.30
C ARG A 233 1.34 1.98 2.63
N ARG A 234 2.49 1.44 3.07
CA ARG A 234 3.01 0.16 2.56
C ARG A 234 2.05 -1.00 2.80
N GLN A 235 1.45 -1.07 3.99
CA GLN A 235 0.46 -2.10 4.32
C GLN A 235 -0.81 -1.93 3.49
N TYR A 236 -1.31 -0.70 3.39
CA TYR A 236 -2.46 -0.34 2.56
C TYR A 236 -2.24 -0.72 1.09
N GLU A 237 -1.08 -0.41 0.51
CA GLU A 237 -0.72 -0.78 -0.87
C GLU A 237 -0.70 -2.29 -1.08
N GLN A 238 -0.06 -3.05 -0.18
CA GLN A 238 -0.02 -4.51 -0.27
C GLN A 238 -1.42 -5.11 -0.25
N GLN A 239 -2.29 -4.59 0.62
CA GLN A 239 -3.63 -5.10 0.77
C GLN A 239 -4.54 -4.69 -0.39
N MET A 240 -4.50 -3.43 -0.83
CA MET A 240 -5.18 -2.95 -2.03
C MET A 240 -4.79 -3.79 -3.24
N ARG A 241 -3.49 -4.02 -3.43
CA ARG A 241 -2.98 -4.87 -4.51
C ARG A 241 -3.56 -6.28 -4.42
N GLY A 242 -3.49 -6.92 -3.25
CA GLY A 242 -4.00 -8.28 -3.07
C GLY A 242 -5.50 -8.40 -3.36
N GLN A 243 -6.30 -7.44 -2.89
CA GLN A 243 -7.74 -7.41 -3.13
C GLN A 243 -8.09 -7.11 -4.60
N LEU A 244 -7.39 -6.16 -5.25
CA LEU A 244 -7.59 -5.87 -6.66
C LEU A 244 -7.19 -7.04 -7.56
N GLU A 245 -6.11 -7.75 -7.23
CA GLU A 245 -5.71 -8.98 -7.93
C GLU A 245 -6.77 -10.09 -7.76
N GLN A 246 -7.30 -10.27 -6.55
CA GLN A 246 -8.38 -11.22 -6.31
C GLN A 246 -9.62 -10.87 -7.13
N TRP A 247 -10.07 -9.61 -7.07
CA TRP A 247 -11.22 -9.16 -7.83
C TRP A 247 -10.99 -9.28 -9.34
N GLY A 248 -9.80 -8.96 -9.84
CA GLY A 248 -9.42 -9.17 -11.24
C GLY A 248 -9.52 -10.63 -11.67
N ARG A 249 -9.12 -11.58 -10.81
CA ARG A 249 -9.30 -13.02 -11.05
C ARG A 249 -10.78 -13.43 -11.08
N GLU A 250 -11.59 -12.91 -10.15
CA GLU A 250 -13.05 -13.15 -10.14
C GLU A 250 -13.71 -12.70 -11.44
N VAL A 251 -13.41 -11.47 -11.87
CA VAL A 251 -13.90 -10.91 -13.14
C VAL A 251 -13.45 -11.77 -14.32
N GLN A 252 -12.17 -12.16 -14.37
CA GLN A 252 -11.65 -13.00 -15.44
C GLN A 252 -12.31 -14.40 -15.49
N GLN A 253 -12.56 -15.01 -14.34
CA GLN A 253 -13.24 -16.30 -14.26
C GLN A 253 -14.68 -16.21 -14.79
N GLN A 254 -15.41 -15.14 -14.46
CA GLN A 254 -16.76 -14.93 -14.99
C GLN A 254 -16.79 -14.70 -16.50
N PHE A 255 -15.78 -14.01 -17.06
CA PHE A 255 -15.65 -13.91 -18.51
C PHE A 255 -15.42 -15.28 -19.16
N ARG A 256 -14.60 -16.14 -18.54
CA ARG A 256 -14.33 -17.49 -19.07
C ARG A 256 -15.52 -18.44 -18.99
N SER A 257 -16.40 -18.29 -18.00
CA SER A 257 -17.58 -19.15 -17.84
C SER A 257 -18.72 -18.83 -18.82
N GLY A 258 -18.55 -17.86 -19.73
CA GLY A 258 -19.53 -17.56 -20.79
C GLY A 258 -20.81 -16.87 -20.32
N GLY A 259 -20.87 -16.47 -19.05
CA GLY A 259 -22.02 -15.81 -18.44
C GLY A 259 -21.57 -14.60 -17.64
N PHE A 260 -21.31 -13.48 -18.31
CA PHE A 260 -21.10 -12.22 -17.61
C PHE A 260 -22.46 -11.69 -17.13
N ASN A 261 -22.91 -12.18 -15.97
CA ASN A 261 -24.15 -11.74 -15.35
C ASN A 261 -23.85 -10.79 -14.18
N PHE A 262 -23.87 -9.49 -14.47
CA PHE A 262 -23.66 -8.42 -13.48
C PHE A 262 -24.64 -8.50 -12.29
N SER A 263 -25.82 -9.15 -12.45
CA SER A 263 -26.80 -9.24 -11.37
C SER A 263 -26.35 -10.13 -10.20
N GLN A 264 -25.35 -10.99 -10.38
CA GLN A 264 -24.86 -11.87 -9.30
C GLN A 264 -23.97 -11.17 -8.27
N PHE A 265 -23.50 -9.95 -8.56
CA PHE A 265 -22.69 -9.18 -7.61
C PHE A 265 -23.52 -8.45 -6.54
N ARG A 266 -24.84 -8.35 -6.72
CA ARG A 266 -25.73 -7.58 -5.85
C ARG A 266 -26.05 -8.26 -4.51
N THR A 267 -25.78 -9.55 -4.35
CA THR A 267 -26.36 -10.37 -3.25
C THR A 267 -25.64 -10.31 -1.91
N GLY A 268 -24.60 -9.47 -1.75
CA GLY A 268 -23.89 -9.33 -0.47
C GLY A 268 -24.46 -8.31 0.52
N ARG A 269 -25.43 -7.46 0.13
CA ARG A 269 -25.80 -6.26 0.91
C ARG A 269 -27.01 -6.41 1.85
N ASP A 270 -27.87 -7.42 1.64
CA ASP A 270 -29.12 -7.55 2.39
C ASP A 270 -29.20 -8.91 3.09
N GLY A 271 -28.74 -8.99 4.33
CA GLY A 271 -28.79 -10.25 5.06
C GLY A 271 -28.29 -10.26 6.50
N ARG A 272 -28.41 -9.15 7.25
CA ARG A 272 -28.38 -9.14 8.73
C ARG A 272 -29.28 -8.02 9.25
N ASN A 273 -30.52 -8.38 9.55
CA ASN A 273 -31.33 -7.74 10.60
C ASN A 273 -31.36 -8.71 11.78
#